data_AF-A0A2T6ZYW2-F1
#
_entry.id   AF-A0A2T6ZYW2-F1
#
_cell.length_a   1.000
_cell.length_b   1.000
_cell.length_c   1.000
_cell.angle_alpha   90.00
_cell.angle_beta   90.00
_cell.angle_gamma   90.00
#
_symmetry.space_group_name_H-M   'P 1'
#
loop_
_entity.id
_entity.type
_entity.pdbx_description
1 polymer ?
#
loop_
_entity_poly.entity_id
_entity_poly.type
_entity_poly.pdbx_seq_one_letter_code
_entity_poly.pdbx_strand_id
1 'polypeptide(L)'
;MSPEKDTQKLSLAYLSTLASSSEIPSTIVEILADLETEAALTPFSPESAILLSNFYSIYFFALFLCDDLNEARFLSKRIPVPALQSDPLLISTYTLLRFLYTRNYAEVYTVIDSAPWSEHVSPLVVRFKGSYRQKTVVLLSKAYSSISPVHAAVYLGFKGDEPGLQEYVAERGWLLDESGLLKPAPVEVEEGGMDTDAEGNDMRIAILSGLVTHLTEA
;
A
#
# COMPACT_ATOMS: atom_id res chain seq x y z
N MET A 1 6.44 3.44 37.63
CA MET A 1 7.72 2.86 37.20
C MET A 1 7.44 2.19 35.86
N SER A 2 7.49 2.97 34.77
CA SER A 2 7.09 2.52 33.44
C SER A 2 8.35 2.27 32.62
N PRO A 3 8.69 1.01 32.29
CA PRO A 3 9.81 0.70 31.43
C PRO A 3 9.29 0.44 30.01
N GLU A 4 8.82 1.46 29.30
CA GLU A 4 8.30 1.25 27.93
C GLU A 4 8.66 2.36 26.93
N LYS A 5 9.36 3.42 27.36
CA LYS A 5 9.84 4.49 26.46
C LYS A 5 11.32 4.43 26.13
N ASP A 6 12.07 3.54 26.77
CA ASP A 6 13.49 3.32 26.46
C ASP A 6 13.64 2.15 25.49
N THR A 7 13.51 2.40 24.17
CA THR A 7 14.20 1.69 23.04
C THR A 7 13.52 1.90 21.66
N GLN A 8 12.94 3.07 21.38
CA GLN A 8 12.82 3.51 19.97
C GLN A 8 14.19 3.99 19.48
N LYS A 9 15.13 3.06 19.30
CA LYS A 9 16.40 3.32 18.63
C LYS A 9 16.38 2.58 17.31
N LEU A 10 16.79 3.25 16.23
CA LEU A 10 16.91 2.65 14.91
C LEU A 10 17.77 1.37 14.98
N SER A 11 17.11 0.21 14.90
CA SER A 11 17.76 -1.10 14.99
C SER A 11 17.06 -2.10 14.09
N LEU A 12 17.82 -3.05 13.53
CA LEU A 12 17.28 -4.09 12.64
C LEU A 12 16.24 -4.96 13.35
N ALA A 13 16.45 -5.26 14.63
CA ALA A 13 15.51 -6.06 15.43
C ALA A 13 14.15 -5.34 15.55
N TYR A 14 14.16 -4.04 15.87
CA TYR A 14 12.95 -3.24 15.96
C TYR A 14 12.21 -3.17 14.62
N LEU A 15 12.94 -2.95 13.52
CA LEU A 15 12.37 -2.92 12.17
C LEU A 15 11.73 -4.25 11.78
N SER A 16 12.35 -5.37 12.13
CA SER A 16 11.79 -6.70 11.87
C SER A 16 10.52 -6.97 12.66
N THR A 17 10.47 -6.51 13.93
CA THR A 17 9.27 -6.59 14.76
C THR A 17 8.15 -5.73 14.19
N LEU A 18 8.46 -4.50 13.77
CA LEU A 18 7.50 -3.58 13.16
C LEU A 18 6.94 -4.15 11.83
N ALA A 19 7.81 -4.72 10.98
CA ALA A 19 7.40 -5.33 9.72
C ALA A 19 6.51 -6.57 9.91
N SER A 20 6.72 -7.31 11.00
CA SER A 20 5.91 -8.48 11.37
C SER A 20 4.65 -8.12 12.15
N SER A 21 4.55 -6.89 12.66
CA SER A 21 3.40 -6.42 13.41
C SER A 21 2.18 -6.30 12.49
N SER A 22 1.02 -6.75 12.97
CA SER A 22 -0.27 -6.60 12.27
C SER A 22 -0.86 -5.19 12.39
N GLU A 23 -0.05 -4.21 12.81
CA GLU A 23 -0.47 -2.82 12.96
C GLU A 23 -1.01 -2.22 11.67
N ILE A 24 -1.83 -1.18 11.85
CA ILE A 24 -2.44 -0.42 10.77
C ILE A 24 -1.30 0.24 9.96
N PRO A 25 -1.32 0.18 8.62
CA PRO A 25 -0.22 0.72 7.81
C PRO A 25 0.10 2.20 8.09
N SER A 26 -0.88 3.02 8.47
CA SER A 26 -0.69 4.43 8.80
C SER A 26 0.15 4.64 10.06
N THR A 27 -0.07 3.84 11.11
CA THR A 27 0.72 3.90 12.35
C THR A 27 2.17 3.51 12.10
N ILE A 28 2.40 2.53 11.21
CA ILE A 28 3.76 2.14 10.79
C ILE A 28 4.45 3.32 10.10
N VAL A 29 3.74 4.06 9.23
CA VAL A 29 4.27 5.26 8.58
C VAL A 29 4.63 6.35 9.59
N GLU A 30 3.77 6.63 10.57
CA GLU A 30 4.03 7.62 11.63
C GLU A 30 5.30 7.28 12.43
N ILE A 31 5.42 6.02 12.87
CA ILE A 31 6.59 5.54 13.62
C ILE A 31 7.87 5.66 12.77
N LEU A 32 7.80 5.31 11.47
CA LEU A 32 8.95 5.39 10.58
C LEU A 32 9.33 6.84 10.26
N ALA A 33 8.36 7.75 10.17
CA ALA A 33 8.61 9.17 9.96
C ALA A 33 9.37 9.78 11.15
N ASP A 34 9.04 9.41 12.39
CA ASP A 34 9.78 9.86 13.57
C ASP A 34 11.23 9.35 13.56
N LEU A 35 11.42 8.07 13.24
CA LEU A 35 12.74 7.43 13.14
C LEU A 35 13.58 7.91 11.95
N GLU A 36 12.95 8.53 10.96
CA GLU A 36 13.65 9.04 9.78
C GLU A 36 14.65 10.14 10.14
N THR A 37 14.39 10.90 11.21
CA THR A 37 15.33 11.92 11.71
C THR A 37 16.66 11.29 12.13
N GLU A 38 16.61 10.14 12.82
CA GLU A 38 17.79 9.36 13.21
C GLU A 38 18.47 8.71 11.99
N ALA A 39 17.67 8.18 11.06
CA ALA A 39 18.16 7.58 9.83
C ALA A 39 18.89 8.61 8.93
N ALA A 40 18.39 9.85 8.85
CA ALA A 40 18.99 10.92 8.06
C ALA A 40 20.33 11.43 8.63
N LEU A 41 20.51 11.34 9.95
CA LEU A 41 21.77 11.69 10.62
C LEU A 41 22.83 10.59 10.48
N THR A 42 22.43 9.37 10.16
CA THR A 42 23.33 8.24 10.00
C THR A 42 24.01 8.30 8.62
N PRO A 43 25.35 8.38 8.55
CA PRO A 43 26.04 8.42 7.26
C PRO A 43 25.85 7.09 6.53
N PHE A 44 25.73 7.13 5.21
CA PHE A 44 25.70 5.92 4.38
C PHE A 44 27.12 5.33 4.30
N SER A 45 27.44 4.45 5.25
CA SER A 45 28.69 3.71 5.39
C SER A 45 28.40 2.22 5.16
N PRO A 46 29.36 1.38 4.73
CA PRO A 46 29.15 -0.07 4.62
C PRO A 46 28.58 -0.72 5.90
N GLU A 47 28.90 -0.17 7.07
CA GLU A 47 28.41 -0.68 8.37
C GLU A 47 26.93 -0.36 8.62
N SER A 48 26.44 0.78 8.11
CA SER A 48 25.06 1.25 8.28
C SER A 48 24.18 1.03 7.05
N ALA A 49 24.76 0.67 5.90
CA ALA A 49 24.05 0.48 4.65
C ALA A 49 22.93 -0.55 4.77
N ILE A 50 23.21 -1.69 5.42
CA ILE A 50 22.21 -2.75 5.62
C ILE A 50 21.02 -2.23 6.44
N LEU A 51 21.29 -1.49 7.52
CA LEU A 51 20.25 -0.91 8.37
C LEU A 51 19.40 0.10 7.59
N LEU A 52 20.06 1.01 6.87
CA LEU A 52 19.40 2.11 6.18
C LEU A 52 18.58 1.62 4.97
N SER A 53 19.09 0.62 4.25
CA SER A 53 18.37 0.02 3.12
C SER A 53 17.12 -0.73 3.57
N ASN A 54 17.21 -1.50 4.66
CA ASN A 54 16.03 -2.14 5.26
C ASN A 54 15.03 -1.11 5.77
N PHE A 55 15.50 -0.05 6.46
CA PHE A 55 14.66 1.03 6.95
C PHE A 55 13.86 1.70 5.81
N TYR A 56 14.54 2.18 4.77
CA TYR A 56 13.87 2.87 3.68
C TYR A 56 12.95 1.95 2.89
N SER A 57 13.32 0.68 2.67
CA SER A 57 12.41 -0.25 2.00
C SER A 57 11.17 -0.56 2.82
N ILE A 58 11.30 -0.76 4.13
CA ILE A 58 10.14 -0.92 5.02
C ILE A 58 9.25 0.32 4.94
N TYR A 59 9.84 1.51 4.92
CA TYR A 59 9.09 2.76 4.77
C TYR A 59 8.34 2.86 3.43
N PHE A 60 9.01 2.53 2.32
CA PHE A 60 8.35 2.45 1.01
C PHE A 60 7.15 1.48 1.03
N PHE A 61 7.31 0.27 1.58
CA PHE A 61 6.21 -0.70 1.66
C PHE A 61 5.06 -0.24 2.55
N ALA A 62 5.36 0.45 3.66
CA ALA A 62 4.33 1.05 4.50
C ALA A 62 3.52 2.10 3.72
N LEU A 63 4.19 2.94 2.92
CA LEU A 63 3.54 3.92 2.04
C LEU A 63 2.73 3.24 0.93
N PHE A 64 3.25 2.17 0.32
CA PHE A 64 2.53 1.41 -0.71
C PHE A 64 1.25 0.76 -0.17
N LEU A 65 1.27 0.29 1.08
CA LEU A 65 0.08 -0.24 1.75
C LEU A 65 -0.98 0.86 1.98
N CYS A 66 -0.54 2.07 2.33
CA CYS A 66 -1.39 3.25 2.50
C CYS A 66 -1.90 3.84 1.17
N ASP A 67 -1.42 3.36 0.02
CA ASP A 67 -1.71 3.92 -1.31
C ASP A 67 -1.18 5.35 -1.52
N ASP A 68 -0.21 5.79 -0.69
CA ASP A 68 0.40 7.11 -0.82
C ASP A 68 1.68 7.04 -1.68
N LEU A 69 1.46 6.96 -3.00
CA LEU A 69 2.56 6.94 -3.98
C LEU A 69 3.25 8.31 -4.11
N ASN A 70 2.58 9.39 -3.74
CA ASN A 70 3.16 10.74 -3.80
C ASN A 70 4.21 10.90 -2.71
N GLU A 71 3.88 10.51 -1.48
CA GLU A 71 4.84 10.54 -0.38
C GLU A 71 6.01 9.59 -0.63
N ALA A 72 5.76 8.41 -1.19
CA ALA A 72 6.84 7.51 -1.60
C ALA A 72 7.78 8.17 -2.62
N ARG A 73 7.26 8.95 -3.57
CA ARG A 73 8.08 9.69 -4.53
C ARG A 73 8.88 10.81 -3.86
N PHE A 74 8.34 11.49 -2.84
CA PHE A 74 9.08 12.48 -2.07
C PHE A 74 10.18 11.83 -1.23
N LEU A 75 9.91 10.68 -0.59
CA LEU A 75 10.91 9.88 0.12
C LEU A 75 12.10 9.54 -0.79
N SER A 76 11.84 9.14 -2.04
CA SER A 76 12.91 8.84 -3.01
C SER A 76 13.81 10.03 -3.36
N LYS A 77 13.38 11.27 -3.07
CA LYS A 77 14.19 12.48 -3.26
C LYS A 77 15.03 12.82 -2.03
N ARG A 78 14.65 12.31 -0.85
CA ARG A 78 15.35 12.50 0.42
C ARG A 78 16.50 11.51 0.58
N ILE A 79 16.35 10.30 0.03
CA ILE A 79 17.39 9.27 0.06
C ILE A 79 18.59 9.70 -0.82
N PRO A 80 19.84 9.55 -0.34
CA PRO A 80 21.02 9.81 -1.16
C PRO A 80 21.03 8.97 -2.44
N VAL A 81 21.24 9.63 -3.60
CA VAL A 81 21.30 8.97 -4.91
C VAL A 81 22.28 7.78 -4.96
N PRO A 82 23.48 7.82 -4.33
CA PRO A 82 24.38 6.67 -4.30
C PRO A 82 23.75 5.42 -3.68
N ALA A 83 22.89 5.57 -2.66
CA ALA A 83 22.22 4.44 -2.02
C ALA A 83 21.19 3.80 -2.96
N LEU A 84 20.43 4.63 -3.69
CA LEU A 84 19.44 4.18 -4.69
C LEU A 84 20.06 3.49 -5.92
N GLN A 85 21.37 3.65 -6.15
CA GLN A 85 22.07 3.06 -7.30
C GLN A 85 23.02 1.91 -6.94
N SER A 86 23.43 1.81 -5.67
CA SER A 86 24.38 0.79 -5.23
C SER A 86 23.72 -0.41 -4.57
N ASP A 87 22.60 -0.20 -3.86
CA ASP A 87 21.95 -1.27 -3.10
C ASP A 87 20.87 -1.96 -3.94
N PRO A 88 20.97 -3.28 -4.22
CA PRO A 88 19.99 -4.01 -5.00
C PRO A 88 18.57 -3.96 -4.39
N LEU A 89 18.45 -3.94 -3.06
CA LEU A 89 17.17 -3.92 -2.37
C LEU A 89 16.45 -2.57 -2.55
N LEU A 90 17.19 -1.46 -2.48
CA LEU A 90 16.65 -0.13 -2.76
C LEU A 90 16.34 0.08 -4.24
N ILE A 91 17.19 -0.44 -5.15
CA ILE A 91 16.94 -0.40 -6.60
C ILE A 91 15.64 -1.13 -6.94
N SER A 92 15.43 -2.33 -6.40
CA SER A 92 14.20 -3.10 -6.60
C SER A 92 12.98 -2.36 -6.05
N THR A 93 13.09 -1.77 -4.85
CA THR A 93 12.00 -0.99 -4.23
C THR A 93 11.63 0.25 -5.05
N TYR A 94 12.63 0.99 -5.54
CA TYR A 94 12.41 2.16 -6.39
C TYR A 94 11.84 1.78 -7.76
N THR A 95 12.28 0.66 -8.33
CA THR A 95 11.73 0.11 -9.57
C THR A 95 10.27 -0.29 -9.39
N LEU A 96 9.92 -0.88 -8.25
CA LEU A 96 8.54 -1.20 -7.87
C LEU A 96 7.68 0.07 -7.79
N LEU A 97 8.16 1.13 -7.13
CA LEU A 97 7.48 2.44 -7.10
C LEU A 97 7.18 2.96 -8.51
N ARG A 98 8.15 2.87 -9.42
CA ARG A 98 7.95 3.30 -10.82
C ARG A 98 6.83 2.50 -11.49
N PHE A 99 6.81 1.19 -11.34
CA PHE A 99 5.78 0.35 -11.94
C PHE A 99 4.39 0.60 -11.35
N LEU A 100 4.30 0.79 -10.02
CA LEU A 100 3.07 1.19 -9.34
C LEU A 100 2.55 2.52 -9.87
N TYR A 101 3.41 3.52 -10.02
CA TYR A 101 3.04 4.84 -10.55
C TYR A 101 2.57 4.77 -12.01
N THR A 102 3.20 3.93 -12.84
CA THR A 102 2.75 3.69 -14.23
C THR A 102 1.59 2.71 -14.36
N ARG A 103 1.10 2.14 -13.24
CA ARG A 103 0.05 1.10 -13.19
C ARG A 103 0.36 -0.12 -14.07
N ASN A 104 1.62 -0.54 -14.11
CA ASN A 104 2.01 -1.73 -14.86
C ASN A 104 1.91 -2.98 -13.96
N TYR A 105 0.73 -3.61 -13.96
CA TYR A 105 0.43 -4.75 -13.10
C TYR A 105 1.35 -5.95 -13.34
N ALA A 106 1.67 -6.26 -14.59
CA ALA A 106 2.54 -7.38 -14.93
C ALA A 106 3.91 -7.24 -14.26
N GLU A 107 4.51 -6.07 -14.42
CA GLU A 107 5.86 -5.81 -13.93
C GLU A 107 5.92 -5.63 -12.39
N VAL A 108 4.81 -5.24 -11.76
CA VAL A 108 4.72 -5.22 -10.29
C VAL A 108 4.93 -6.62 -9.73
N TYR A 109 4.22 -7.62 -10.25
CA TYR A 109 4.35 -9.00 -9.77
C TYR A 109 5.70 -9.62 -10.13
N THR A 110 6.26 -9.32 -11.31
CA THR A 110 7.61 -9.81 -11.68
C THR A 110 8.67 -9.26 -10.73
N VAL A 111 8.63 -7.98 -10.37
CA VAL A 111 9.57 -7.38 -9.42
C VAL A 111 9.39 -7.97 -8.03
N ILE A 112 8.15 -8.12 -7.56
CA ILE A 112 7.87 -8.73 -6.25
C ILE A 112 8.44 -10.15 -6.16
N ASP A 113 8.34 -10.96 -7.21
CA ASP A 113 8.77 -12.36 -7.17
C ASP A 113 10.27 -12.56 -7.49
N SER A 114 10.88 -11.62 -8.23
CA SER A 114 12.29 -11.71 -8.67
C SER A 114 13.29 -10.98 -7.77
N ALA A 115 12.84 -10.00 -6.99
CA ALA A 115 13.74 -9.13 -6.24
C ALA A 115 14.33 -9.81 -4.99
N PRO A 116 15.59 -9.48 -4.63
CA PRO A 116 16.26 -10.03 -3.46
C PRO A 116 15.79 -9.33 -2.18
N TRP A 117 14.55 -9.58 -1.75
CA TRP A 117 14.02 -9.01 -0.52
C TRP A 117 14.79 -9.53 0.70
N SER A 118 15.17 -8.63 1.60
CA SER A 118 15.75 -9.03 2.89
C SER A 118 14.69 -9.72 3.76
N GLU A 119 15.13 -10.58 4.67
CA GLU A 119 14.29 -11.28 5.65
C GLU A 119 13.43 -10.30 6.45
N HIS A 120 13.94 -9.10 6.76
CA HIS A 120 13.22 -8.08 7.52
C HIS A 120 12.08 -7.41 6.73
N VAL A 121 12.18 -7.35 5.40
CA VAL A 121 11.18 -6.68 4.53
C VAL A 121 10.14 -7.69 4.02
N SER A 122 10.51 -8.97 3.93
CA SER A 122 9.68 -10.05 3.39
C SER A 122 8.25 -10.09 3.94
N PRO A 123 7.99 -9.94 5.26
CA PRO A 123 6.62 -9.93 5.79
C PRO A 123 5.74 -8.83 5.16
N LEU A 124 6.29 -7.62 4.97
CA LEU A 124 5.58 -6.51 4.36
C LEU A 124 5.38 -6.70 2.86
N VAL A 125 6.34 -7.34 2.16
CA VAL A 125 6.21 -7.67 0.73
C VAL A 125 5.02 -8.61 0.52
N VAL A 126 4.91 -9.66 1.34
CA VAL A 126 3.80 -10.62 1.26
C VAL A 126 2.47 -9.94 1.57
N ARG A 127 2.42 -9.12 2.63
CA ARG A 127 1.25 -8.32 2.99
C ARG A 127 0.84 -7.38 1.86
N PHE A 128 1.80 -6.71 1.23
CA PHE A 128 1.57 -5.83 0.10
C PHE A 128 1.05 -6.58 -1.12
N LYS A 129 1.67 -7.71 -1.50
CA LYS A 129 1.22 -8.52 -2.64
C LYS A 129 -0.24 -8.94 -2.49
N GLY A 130 -0.64 -9.39 -1.29
CA GLY A 130 -2.02 -9.75 -0.98
C GLY A 130 -2.98 -8.56 -1.05
N SER A 131 -2.64 -7.44 -0.41
CA SER A 131 -3.44 -6.20 -0.43
C SER A 131 -3.60 -5.65 -1.85
N TYR A 132 -2.51 -5.61 -2.63
CA TYR A 132 -2.52 -5.14 -4.01
C TYR A 132 -3.40 -6.01 -4.91
N ARG A 133 -3.32 -7.34 -4.77
CA ARG A 133 -4.20 -8.27 -5.49
C ARG A 133 -5.67 -8.07 -5.11
N GLN A 134 -5.97 -7.94 -3.82
CA GLN A 134 -7.35 -7.71 -3.35
C GLN A 134 -7.92 -6.39 -3.88
N LYS A 135 -7.15 -5.29 -3.82
CA LYS A 135 -7.54 -4.00 -4.40
C LYS A 135 -7.80 -4.14 -5.91
N THR A 136 -6.95 -4.89 -6.61
CA THR A 136 -7.09 -5.11 -8.05
C THR A 136 -8.34 -5.92 -8.40
N VAL A 137 -8.68 -6.96 -7.63
CA VAL A 137 -9.94 -7.69 -7.80
C VAL A 137 -11.13 -6.74 -7.71
N VAL A 138 -11.19 -5.93 -6.65
CA VAL A 138 -12.28 -4.97 -6.45
C VAL A 138 -12.35 -3.97 -7.61
N LEU A 139 -11.20 -3.51 -8.10
CA LEU A 139 -11.14 -2.62 -9.26
C LEU A 139 -11.67 -3.28 -10.53
N LEU A 140 -11.29 -4.53 -10.79
CA LEU A 140 -11.79 -5.28 -11.95
C LEU A 140 -13.29 -5.52 -11.86
N SER A 141 -13.80 -5.83 -10.67
CA SER A 141 -15.25 -5.96 -10.41
C SER A 141 -16.03 -4.68 -10.68
N LYS A 142 -15.42 -3.51 -10.47
CA LYS A 142 -16.05 -2.21 -10.76
C LYS A 142 -15.94 -1.81 -12.23
N ALA A 143 -14.81 -2.11 -12.86
CA ALA A 143 -14.50 -1.61 -14.20
C ALA A 143 -15.01 -2.51 -15.33
N TYR A 144 -15.22 -3.80 -15.08
CA TYR A 144 -15.56 -4.78 -16.11
C TYR A 144 -16.81 -5.58 -15.77
N SER A 145 -17.77 -5.62 -16.70
CA SER A 145 -18.87 -6.60 -16.66
C SER A 145 -18.44 -8.00 -17.10
N SER A 146 -17.44 -8.06 -17.98
CA SER A 146 -16.83 -9.30 -18.47
C SER A 146 -15.38 -9.06 -18.85
N ILE A 147 -14.47 -9.97 -18.49
CA ILE A 147 -13.03 -9.88 -18.77
C ILE A 147 -12.49 -11.21 -19.29
N SER A 148 -11.53 -11.16 -20.22
CA SER A 148 -10.82 -12.35 -20.68
C SER A 148 -9.93 -12.93 -19.57
N PRO A 149 -9.89 -14.27 -19.39
CA PRO A 149 -8.99 -14.92 -18.44
C PRO A 149 -7.53 -14.50 -18.60
N VAL A 150 -7.06 -14.29 -19.84
CA VAL A 150 -5.67 -13.89 -20.12
C VAL A 150 -5.38 -12.50 -19.56
N HIS A 151 -6.30 -11.54 -19.72
CA HIS A 151 -6.14 -10.21 -19.16
C HIS A 151 -6.27 -10.21 -17.63
N ALA A 152 -7.23 -10.98 -17.09
CA ALA A 152 -7.39 -11.14 -15.65
C ALA A 152 -6.13 -11.74 -15.00
N ALA A 153 -5.50 -12.73 -15.64
CA ALA A 153 -4.24 -13.32 -15.20
C ALA A 153 -3.12 -12.28 -15.07
N VAL A 154 -3.03 -11.34 -16.03
CA VAL A 154 -2.05 -10.25 -15.99
C VAL A 154 -2.31 -9.30 -14.84
N TYR A 155 -3.55 -8.89 -14.62
CA TYR A 155 -3.91 -7.95 -13.55
C TYR A 155 -3.76 -8.55 -12.15
N LEU A 156 -4.02 -9.85 -11.98
CA LEU A 156 -3.97 -10.51 -10.66
C LEU A 156 -2.63 -11.18 -10.36
N GLY A 157 -1.70 -11.21 -11.32
CA GLY A 157 -0.37 -11.79 -11.17
C GLY A 157 -0.35 -13.31 -11.26
N PHE A 158 -1.25 -13.91 -12.03
CA PHE A 158 -1.33 -15.35 -12.34
C PHE A 158 -0.89 -15.63 -13.79
N LYS A 159 0.02 -14.82 -14.34
CA LYS A 159 0.49 -14.99 -15.72
C LYS A 159 1.13 -16.37 -15.89
N GLY A 160 0.47 -17.25 -16.64
CA GLY A 160 0.91 -18.64 -16.86
C GLY A 160 0.39 -19.66 -15.84
N ASP A 161 -0.46 -19.24 -14.90
CA ASP A 161 -1.12 -20.10 -13.91
C ASP A 161 -2.65 -19.96 -14.01
N GLU A 162 -3.20 -20.57 -15.05
CA GLU A 162 -4.66 -20.62 -15.27
C GLU A 162 -5.44 -21.34 -14.17
N PRO A 163 -5.00 -22.49 -13.61
CA PRO A 163 -5.77 -23.15 -12.56
C PRO A 163 -5.80 -22.35 -11.26
N GLY A 164 -4.66 -21.75 -10.85
CA GLY A 164 -4.60 -20.90 -9.67
C GLY A 164 -5.45 -19.64 -9.80
N LEU A 165 -5.55 -19.06 -11.01
CA LEU A 165 -6.47 -17.97 -11.30
C LEU A 165 -7.92 -18.41 -11.09
N GLN A 166 -8.32 -19.55 -11.65
CA GLN A 166 -9.71 -20.03 -11.58
C GLN A 166 -10.16 -20.30 -10.15
N GLU A 167 -9.31 -20.95 -9.34
CA GLU A 167 -9.60 -21.18 -7.92
C GLU A 167 -9.76 -19.85 -7.17
N TYR A 168 -8.78 -18.95 -7.32
CA TYR A 168 -8.78 -17.65 -6.64
C TYR A 168 -10.02 -16.78 -6.98
N VAL A 169 -10.46 -16.85 -8.23
CA VAL A 169 -11.57 -16.10 -8.80
C VAL A 169 -12.92 -16.75 -8.41
N ALA A 170 -13.00 -18.08 -8.40
CA ALA A 170 -14.17 -18.83 -7.97
C ALA A 170 -14.49 -18.64 -6.48
N GLU A 171 -13.46 -18.60 -5.62
CA GLU A 171 -13.60 -18.26 -4.19
C GLU A 171 -14.27 -16.89 -3.97
N ARG A 172 -14.11 -15.98 -4.93
CA ARG A 172 -14.63 -14.60 -4.89
C ARG A 172 -15.95 -14.45 -5.64
N GLY A 173 -16.58 -15.56 -6.03
CA GLY A 173 -17.91 -15.59 -6.65
C GLY A 173 -17.95 -15.14 -8.11
N TRP A 174 -16.81 -15.05 -8.78
CA TRP A 174 -16.78 -14.74 -10.21
C TRP A 174 -17.22 -15.97 -11.01
N LEU A 175 -17.98 -15.73 -12.08
CA LEU A 175 -18.57 -16.80 -12.90
C LEU A 175 -17.86 -16.89 -14.25
N LEU A 176 -17.68 -18.12 -14.75
CA LEU A 176 -17.23 -18.35 -16.13
C LEU A 176 -18.46 -18.44 -17.04
N ASP A 177 -18.53 -17.57 -18.04
CA ASP A 177 -19.60 -17.59 -19.04
C ASP A 177 -19.38 -18.70 -20.06
N GLU A 178 -20.44 -19.11 -20.77
CA GLU A 178 -20.36 -20.12 -21.85
C GLU A 178 -19.41 -19.71 -22.98
N SER A 179 -19.16 -18.40 -23.13
CA SER A 179 -18.20 -17.83 -24.08
C SER A 179 -16.74 -17.85 -23.59
N GLY A 180 -16.46 -18.41 -22.42
CA GLY A 180 -15.11 -18.47 -21.83
C GLY A 180 -14.62 -17.15 -21.23
N LEU A 181 -15.52 -16.20 -20.96
CA LEU A 181 -15.20 -14.93 -20.29
C LEU A 181 -15.50 -15.03 -18.80
N LEU A 182 -14.70 -14.35 -17.98
CA LEU A 182 -14.95 -14.21 -16.55
C LEU A 182 -15.89 -13.03 -16.32
N LYS A 183 -16.93 -13.25 -15.52
CA LYS A 183 -17.85 -12.22 -15.02
C LYS A 183 -17.46 -11.92 -13.58
N PRO A 184 -16.84 -10.76 -13.31
CA PRO A 184 -16.52 -10.34 -11.96
C PRO A 184 -17.76 -10.27 -11.08
N ALA A 185 -17.66 -10.75 -9.85
CA ALA A 185 -18.72 -10.58 -8.87
C ALA A 185 -18.87 -9.08 -8.58
N PRO A 186 -20.08 -8.52 -8.62
CA PRO A 186 -20.31 -7.15 -8.19
C PRO A 186 -19.95 -7.07 -6.71
N VAL A 187 -18.96 -6.24 -6.40
CA VAL A 187 -18.70 -5.86 -5.01
C VAL A 187 -19.80 -4.88 -4.67
N GLU A 188 -20.70 -5.25 -3.74
CA GLU A 188 -21.57 -4.27 -3.10
C GLU A 188 -20.63 -3.26 -2.45
N VAL A 189 -20.50 -2.12 -3.11
CA VAL A 189 -19.91 -0.96 -2.50
C VAL A 189 -20.99 -0.54 -1.53
N GLU A 190 -20.70 -0.59 -0.22
CA GLU A 190 -21.16 0.51 0.62
C GLU A 190 -20.53 1.74 -0.02
N GLU A 191 -21.19 2.25 -1.07
CA GLU A 191 -20.96 3.61 -1.48
C GLU A 191 -21.21 4.36 -0.18
N GLY A 192 -20.15 4.98 0.35
CA GLY A 192 -20.32 6.29 0.94
C GLY A 192 -20.87 7.23 -0.14
N GLY A 193 -22.04 6.89 -0.69
CA GLY A 193 -23.04 7.87 -0.98
C GLY A 193 -23.08 8.68 0.29
N MET A 194 -22.96 9.99 0.11
CA MET A 194 -23.50 10.87 1.10
C MET A 194 -24.98 10.47 1.19
N ASP A 195 -25.28 9.48 2.02
CA ASP A 195 -26.54 9.39 2.68
C ASP A 195 -26.68 10.79 3.23
N THR A 196 -27.63 11.52 2.66
CA THR A 196 -28.13 12.72 3.31
C THR A 196 -28.84 12.20 4.55
N ASP A 197 -28.04 11.75 5.52
CA ASP A 197 -28.49 11.36 6.82
C ASP A 197 -29.27 12.55 7.36
N ALA A 198 -30.40 12.27 8.00
CA ALA A 198 -31.18 13.32 8.65
C ALA A 198 -30.29 14.17 9.57
N GLU A 199 -29.25 13.57 10.18
CA GLU A 199 -28.23 14.26 10.97
C GLU A 199 -27.36 15.23 10.17
N GLY A 200 -26.96 14.88 8.95
CA GLY A 200 -26.19 15.77 8.07
C GLY A 200 -27.02 16.98 7.62
N ASN A 201 -28.32 16.79 7.43
CA ASN A 201 -29.25 17.89 7.17
C ASN A 201 -29.50 18.74 8.42
N ASP A 202 -29.70 18.14 9.59
CA ASP A 202 -29.89 18.87 10.85
C ASP A 202 -28.66 19.71 11.20
N MET A 203 -27.45 19.19 10.95
CA MET A 203 -26.23 19.95 11.18
C MET A 203 -26.10 21.14 10.23
N ARG A 204 -26.52 21.00 8.97
CA ARG A 204 -26.59 22.13 8.01
C ARG A 204 -27.64 23.16 8.42
N ILE A 205 -28.80 22.73 8.92
CA ILE A 205 -29.84 23.64 9.43
C ILE A 205 -29.36 24.39 10.68
N ALA A 206 -28.66 23.73 11.60
CA ALA A 206 -28.07 24.37 12.77
C ALA A 206 -27.05 25.46 12.39
N ILE A 207 -26.18 25.18 11.40
CA ILE A 207 -25.19 26.15 10.90
C ILE A 207 -25.88 27.36 10.26
N LEU A 208 -26.90 27.13 9.43
CA LEU A 208 -27.65 28.22 8.80
C LEU A 208 -28.41 29.06 9.82
N SER A 209 -29.01 28.43 10.83
CA SER A 209 -29.66 29.14 11.94
C SER A 209 -28.68 30.02 12.71
N GLY A 210 -27.48 29.51 13.01
CA GLY A 210 -26.44 30.27 13.70
C GLY A 210 -25.94 31.48 12.90
N LEU A 211 -25.84 31.37 11.58
CA LEU A 211 -25.48 32.48 10.69
C LEU A 211 -26.56 33.57 10.65
N VAL A 212 -27.83 33.18 10.63
CA VAL A 212 -28.95 34.13 10.62
C VAL A 212 -29.01 34.89 11.94
N THR A 213 -28.86 34.23 13.09
CA THR A 213 -28.83 34.92 14.40
C THR A 213 -27.70 35.95 14.46
N HIS A 214 -26.54 35.60 13.91
CA HIS A 214 -25.36 36.48 13.93
C HIS A 214 -25.50 37.70 13.01
N LEU A 215 -26.35 37.62 11.98
CA LEU A 215 -26.66 38.73 11.07
C LEU A 215 -27.77 39.65 11.59
N THR A 216 -28.64 39.13 12.47
CA THR A 216 -29.74 39.92 13.05
C THR A 216 -29.35 40.68 14.32
N GLU A 217 -28.17 40.41 14.89
CA GLU A 217 -27.64 41.06 16.10
C GLU A 217 -26.74 42.29 15.82
N ALA A 218 -26.64 42.76 14.56
CA ALA A 218 -25.94 43.98 14.16
C ALA A 218 -26.91 45.06 13.67
#